data_AF-A0A920PE48-F1
#
_entry.id   AF-A0A920PE48-F1
#
_cell.length_a   1.000
_cell.length_b   1.000
_cell.length_c   1.000
_cell.angle_alpha   90.00
_cell.angle_beta   90.00
_cell.angle_gamma   90.00
#
_symmetry.space_group_name_H-M   'P 1'
#
loop_
_entity.id
_entity.type
_entity.pdbx_description
1 polymer ?
#
loop_
_entity_poly.entity_id
_entity_poly.type
_entity_poly.pdbx_seq_one_letter_code
_entity_poly.pdbx_strand_id
1 'polypeptide(L)'
;MVEGKRFEFFDKLLEKNKNGRWDINHSPLYLEFLRGKRDYSCTPWGNPNYSVLGWQKPCYLLDEGYAETFKELMATTEWENYGHQNNKKCADCTAHCGYEPTAVDEATSTFRGMVDSAKMVFQ
;
A
#
# COMPACT_ATOMS: atom_id res chain seq x y z
N MET A 1 10.41 -13.25 -14.02
CA MET A 1 8.95 -13.34 -13.84
C MET A 1 8.63 -13.71 -12.38
N VAL A 2 8.93 -12.82 -11.43
CA VAL A 2 8.71 -13.04 -9.97
C VAL A 2 7.29 -12.61 -9.54
N GLU A 3 6.52 -12.02 -10.45
CA GLU A 3 5.30 -11.25 -10.21
C GLU A 3 4.07 -12.04 -9.72
N GLY A 4 4.14 -13.37 -9.59
CA GLY A 4 2.98 -14.21 -9.26
C GLY A 4 2.92 -14.76 -7.83
N LYS A 5 4.07 -15.03 -7.20
CA LYS A 5 4.09 -15.84 -5.95
C LYS A 5 3.47 -15.13 -4.74
N ARG A 6 3.65 -13.81 -4.64
CA ARG A 6 3.11 -13.00 -3.53
C ARG A 6 1.58 -12.94 -3.58
N PHE A 7 1.02 -12.68 -4.76
CA PHE A 7 -0.42 -12.57 -4.96
C PHE A 7 -1.09 -13.93 -4.82
N GLU A 8 -0.47 -15.00 -5.32
CA GLU A 8 -0.96 -16.37 -5.15
C GLU A 8 -1.04 -16.77 -3.66
N PHE A 9 -0.05 -16.38 -2.85
CA PHE A 9 -0.06 -16.63 -1.41
C PHE A 9 -1.26 -15.96 -0.73
N PHE A 10 -1.45 -14.67 -0.95
CA PHE A 10 -2.54 -13.92 -0.33
C PHE A 10 -3.91 -14.33 -0.85
N ASP A 11 -4.04 -14.66 -2.13
CA ASP A 11 -5.28 -15.20 -2.68
C ASP A 11 -5.68 -16.50 -1.97
N LYS A 12 -4.76 -17.48 -1.88
CA LYS A 12 -4.99 -18.73 -1.14
C LYS A 12 -5.24 -18.51 0.35
N LEU A 13 -4.59 -17.53 0.97
CA LEU A 13 -4.79 -17.22 2.39
C LEU A 13 -6.18 -16.64 2.64
N LEU A 14 -6.60 -15.65 1.85
CA LEU A 14 -7.88 -14.98 1.99
C LEU A 14 -9.05 -15.87 1.56
N GLU A 15 -8.85 -16.77 0.60
CA GLU A 15 -9.83 -17.80 0.27
C GLU A 15 -10.16 -18.73 1.44
N LYS A 16 -9.20 -19.01 2.32
CA LYS A 16 -9.42 -19.79 3.55
C LYS A 16 -10.17 -19.00 4.63
N ASN A 17 -10.37 -17.70 4.43
CA ASN A 17 -11.06 -16.83 5.37
C ASN A 17 -12.52 -16.50 4.99
N LYS A 18 -13.11 -17.16 3.99
CA LYS A 18 -14.48 -16.90 3.53
C LYS A 18 -15.56 -17.03 4.62
N ASN A 19 -15.30 -17.82 5.66
CA ASN A 19 -16.24 -18.02 6.77
C ASN A 19 -16.01 -17.05 7.94
N GLY A 20 -15.21 -15.99 7.76
CA GLY A 20 -14.89 -15.05 8.83
C GLY A 20 -14.08 -15.68 9.96
N ARG A 21 -13.15 -16.59 9.64
CA ARG A 21 -12.30 -17.25 10.64
C ARG A 21 -11.37 -16.25 11.35
N TRP A 22 -10.93 -15.23 10.63
CA TRP A 22 -10.04 -14.18 11.07
C TRP A 22 -10.65 -12.82 10.80
N ASP A 23 -10.62 -11.96 11.81
CA ASP A 23 -10.99 -10.55 11.68
C ASP A 23 -9.83 -9.79 11.03
N ILE A 24 -10.00 -9.43 9.75
CA ILE A 24 -8.99 -8.68 9.00
C ILE A 24 -9.29 -7.19 9.08
N ASN A 25 -8.38 -6.43 9.68
CA ASN A 25 -8.50 -4.98 9.86
C ASN A 25 -7.78 -4.21 8.76
N HIS A 26 -8.18 -4.44 7.50
CA HIS A 26 -7.65 -3.73 6.34
C HIS A 26 -8.78 -3.36 5.39
N SER A 27 -8.57 -2.32 4.57
CA SER A 27 -9.55 -1.90 3.59
C SER A 27 -9.84 -3.02 2.58
N PRO A 28 -11.10 -3.18 2.14
CA PRO A 28 -11.45 -4.23 1.18
C PRO A 28 -10.66 -4.14 -0.13
N LEU A 29 -10.44 -2.92 -0.62
CA LEU A 29 -9.72 -2.71 -1.89
C LEU A 29 -8.23 -3.07 -1.77
N TYR A 30 -7.59 -2.84 -0.62
CA TYR A 30 -6.23 -3.31 -0.37
C TYR A 30 -6.16 -4.83 -0.34
N LEU A 31 -7.17 -5.51 0.20
CA LEU A 31 -7.22 -6.98 0.16
C LEU A 31 -7.33 -7.51 -1.27
N GLU A 32 -8.07 -6.87 -2.18
CA GLU A 32 -8.07 -7.25 -3.59
C GLU A 32 -6.73 -6.96 -4.28
N PHE A 33 -6.04 -5.89 -3.90
CA PHE A 33 -4.66 -5.64 -4.33
C PHE A 33 -3.71 -6.76 -3.89
N LEU A 34 -3.79 -7.20 -2.62
CA LEU A 34 -3.00 -8.34 -2.13
C LEU A 34 -3.29 -9.63 -2.91
N ARG A 35 -4.48 -9.77 -3.49
CA ARG A 35 -4.86 -10.91 -4.34
C ARG A 35 -4.45 -10.73 -5.81
N GLY A 36 -3.81 -9.62 -6.16
CA GLY A 36 -3.41 -9.29 -7.52
C GLY A 36 -4.59 -8.96 -8.45
N LYS A 37 -5.77 -8.67 -7.90
CA LYS A 37 -6.97 -8.31 -8.69
C LYS A 37 -7.05 -6.82 -8.96
N ARG A 38 -6.24 -6.04 -8.26
CA ARG A 38 -6.05 -4.60 -8.45
C ARG A 38 -4.56 -4.33 -8.52
N ASP A 39 -4.18 -3.40 -9.38
CA ASP A 39 -2.82 -2.90 -9.47
C ASP A 39 -2.81 -1.45 -8.97
N TYR A 40 -1.88 -1.15 -8.07
CA TYR A 40 -1.80 0.14 -7.41
C TYR A 40 -0.37 0.66 -7.43
N SER A 41 -0.22 1.95 -7.68
CA SER A 41 1.00 2.64 -7.31
C SER A 41 1.01 2.89 -5.81
N CYS A 42 2.17 2.72 -5.17
CA CYS A 42 2.28 3.02 -3.75
C CYS A 42 2.19 4.54 -3.54
N THR A 43 1.62 4.92 -2.39
CA THR A 43 1.61 6.27 -1.84
C THR A 43 2.61 6.29 -0.67
N PRO A 44 3.93 6.36 -0.94
CA PRO A 44 4.97 6.17 0.07
C PRO A 44 4.94 7.25 1.17
N TRP A 45 4.42 8.43 0.85
CA TRP A 45 4.23 9.55 1.78
C TRP A 45 2.93 9.45 2.60
N GLY A 46 2.08 8.43 2.36
CA GLY A 46 0.81 8.26 3.07
C GLY A 46 0.97 7.83 4.53
N ASN A 47 2.12 7.27 4.89
CA ASN A 47 2.49 6.96 6.27
C ASN A 47 3.97 7.34 6.51
N PRO A 48 4.26 8.65 6.70
CA PRO A 48 5.63 9.12 6.90
C PRO A 48 6.13 8.77 8.31
N ASN A 49 7.43 8.56 8.44
CA ASN A 49 8.07 8.29 9.73
C ASN A 49 8.90 9.50 10.18
N TYR A 50 8.70 9.91 11.43
CA TYR A 50 9.51 10.90 12.10
C TYR A 50 10.19 10.26 13.32
N SER A 51 11.50 10.46 13.44
CA SER A 51 12.32 9.96 14.53
C SER A 51 13.24 11.06 15.09
N VAL A 52 14.11 10.71 16.03
CA VAL A 52 15.17 11.62 16.51
C VAL A 52 16.14 12.08 15.41
N LEU A 53 16.17 11.37 14.29
CA LEU A 53 16.99 11.71 13.11
C LEU A 53 16.25 12.63 12.13
N GLY A 54 14.96 12.90 12.35
CA GLY A 54 14.09 13.69 11.46
C GLY A 54 13.09 12.85 10.69
N TRP A 55 12.57 13.39 9.59
CA TRP A 55 11.64 12.75 8.66
C TRP A 55 12.38 11.81 7.71
N GLN A 56 12.14 10.51 7.79
CA GLN A 56 12.85 9.52 6.99
C GLN A 56 12.45 9.55 5.50
N LYS A 57 13.44 9.53 4.61
CA LYS A 57 13.29 9.47 3.15
C LYS A 57 13.51 8.05 2.62
N PRO A 58 12.89 7.66 1.49
CA PRO A 58 11.60 8.19 1.00
C PRO A 58 10.43 7.69 1.85
N CYS A 59 10.52 6.47 2.36
CA CYS A 59 9.54 5.81 3.19
C CYS A 59 10.27 5.08 4.32
N TYR A 60 9.53 4.75 5.36
CA TYR A 60 10.11 4.24 6.60
C TYR A 60 10.78 2.85 6.47
N LEU A 61 10.69 2.21 5.31
CA LEU A 61 11.31 0.90 5.02
C LEU A 61 12.65 0.99 4.27
N LEU A 62 12.90 2.04 3.49
CA LEU A 62 14.09 2.11 2.62
C LEU A 62 15.27 2.90 3.22
N ASP A 63 14.99 3.83 4.13
CA ASP A 63 15.99 4.58 4.91
C ASP A 63 17.15 5.14 4.08
N GLU A 64 16.85 6.03 3.14
CA GLU A 64 17.82 6.65 2.25
C GLU A 64 18.26 8.05 2.72
N GLY A 65 17.94 8.41 3.97
CA GLY A 65 18.30 9.67 4.60
C GLY A 65 17.14 10.30 5.38
N TYR A 66 17.36 11.52 5.86
CA TYR A 66 16.37 12.26 6.66
C TYR A 66 16.21 13.70 6.18
N ALA A 67 15.04 14.27 6.42
CA ALA A 67 14.71 15.69 6.26
C ALA A 67 14.40 16.30 7.63
N GLU A 68 14.73 17.57 7.84
CA GLU A 68 14.45 18.26 9.11
C GLU A 68 12.97 18.59 9.25
N THR A 69 12.30 18.88 8.13
CA THR A 69 10.88 19.23 8.11
C THR A 69 10.10 18.37 7.12
N PHE A 70 8.81 18.18 7.38
CA PHE A 70 7.92 17.47 6.47
C PHE A 70 7.87 18.16 5.09
N LYS A 71 7.94 19.50 5.06
CA LYS A 71 8.00 20.27 3.81
C LYS A 71 9.24 19.92 3.00
N GLU A 72 10.40 19.79 3.64
CA GLU A 72 11.64 19.37 2.99
C GLU A 72 11.55 17.92 2.50
N LEU A 73 11.01 17.00 3.32
CA LEU A 73 10.75 15.61 2.92
C LEU A 73 9.97 15.56 1.60
N MET A 74 8.85 16.29 1.54
CA MET A 74 7.99 16.30 0.36
C MET A 74 8.65 16.95 -0.87
N ALA A 75 9.44 18.01 -0.67
CA ALA A 75 10.04 18.77 -1.77
C ALA A 75 11.35 18.18 -2.32
N THR A 76 12.08 17.40 -1.52
CA THR A 76 13.43 16.91 -1.88
C THR A 76 13.50 15.42 -2.13
N THR A 77 12.40 14.70 -1.92
CA THR A 77 12.30 13.27 -2.24
C THR A 77 11.74 13.13 -3.66
N GLU A 78 12.48 12.44 -4.52
CA GLU A 78 12.07 12.11 -5.89
C GLU A 78 11.07 10.94 -5.86
N TRP A 79 9.82 11.22 -5.48
CA TRP A 79 8.78 10.22 -5.19
C TRP A 79 8.48 9.28 -6.37
N GLU A 80 8.58 9.80 -7.59
CA GLU A 80 8.40 9.07 -8.85
C GLU A 80 9.37 7.90 -9.01
N ASN A 81 10.53 7.94 -8.35
CA ASN A 81 11.54 6.88 -8.39
C ASN A 81 11.22 5.72 -7.44
N TYR A 82 10.07 5.74 -6.76
CA TYR A 82 9.66 4.71 -5.80
C TYR A 82 8.32 4.05 -6.17
N GLY A 83 8.17 2.81 -5.74
CA GLY A 83 7.04 1.95 -6.10
C GLY A 83 7.47 0.74 -6.93
N HIS A 84 6.61 -0.27 -6.98
CA HIS A 84 6.96 -1.57 -7.58
C HIS A 84 7.31 -1.49 -9.07
N GLN A 85 6.81 -0.49 -9.79
CA GLN A 85 7.10 -0.26 -11.21
C GLN A 85 8.41 0.51 -11.45
N ASN A 86 8.83 1.34 -10.48
CA ASN A 86 9.88 2.34 -10.69
C ASN A 86 11.16 2.06 -9.90
N ASN A 87 11.10 1.22 -8.86
CA ASN A 87 12.23 0.90 -8.01
C ASN A 87 12.43 -0.60 -7.83
N LYS A 88 13.65 -1.09 -8.13
CA LYS A 88 14.00 -2.51 -7.96
C LYS A 88 13.87 -2.98 -6.49
N LYS A 89 14.10 -2.10 -5.51
CA LYS A 89 13.93 -2.43 -4.08
C LYS A 89 12.45 -2.58 -3.70
N CYS A 90 11.54 -2.01 -4.49
CA CYS A 90 10.10 -2.05 -4.28
C CYS A 90 9.38 -3.10 -5.12
N ALA A 91 10.07 -3.80 -6.02
CA ALA A 91 9.45 -4.66 -7.04
C ALA A 91 8.44 -5.67 -6.48
N ASP A 92 8.77 -6.29 -5.33
CA ASP A 92 7.90 -7.25 -4.66
C ASP A 92 7.14 -6.67 -3.45
N CYS A 93 7.28 -5.37 -3.17
CA CYS A 93 6.67 -4.73 -2.01
C CYS A 93 5.14 -4.66 -2.14
N THR A 94 4.44 -5.20 -1.13
CA THR A 94 2.99 -5.04 -0.88
C THR A 94 2.74 -4.50 0.53
N ALA A 95 3.67 -3.72 1.08
CA ALA A 95 3.58 -3.27 2.46
C ALA A 95 2.37 -2.35 2.65
N HIS A 96 1.50 -2.72 3.59
CA HIS A 96 0.25 -2.03 3.90
C HIS A 96 0.40 -0.52 3.96
N CYS A 97 1.41 0.00 4.65
CA CYS A 97 1.64 1.43 4.81
C CYS A 97 1.74 2.24 3.51
N GLY A 98 2.17 1.62 2.41
CA GLY A 98 2.32 2.29 1.12
C GLY A 98 1.10 2.11 0.22
N TYR A 99 0.31 1.05 0.39
CA TYR A 99 -0.80 0.72 -0.52
C TYR A 99 -2.18 0.92 0.10
N GLU A 100 -2.31 0.83 1.42
CA GLU A 100 -3.56 1.16 2.12
C GLU A 100 -4.02 2.60 1.86
N PRO A 101 -3.14 3.62 1.90
CA PRO A 101 -3.56 4.99 1.58
C PRO A 101 -4.11 5.11 0.16
N THR A 102 -3.47 4.46 -0.82
CA THR A 102 -3.96 4.41 -2.21
C THR A 102 -5.32 3.72 -2.30
N ALA A 103 -5.49 2.59 -1.60
CA ALA A 103 -6.74 1.83 -1.60
C ALA A 103 -7.89 2.61 -0.94
N VAL A 104 -7.62 3.31 0.17
CA VAL A 104 -8.59 4.16 0.87
C VAL A 104 -8.97 5.38 0.03
N ASP A 105 -8.00 6.01 -0.65
CA ASP A 105 -8.30 7.10 -1.58
C ASP A 105 -9.25 6.63 -2.69
N GLU A 106 -8.97 5.50 -3.37
CA GLU A 106 -9.91 5.00 -4.38
C GLU A 106 -11.30 4.68 -3.78
N ALA A 107 -11.31 4.03 -2.62
CA ALA A 107 -12.53 3.62 -1.93
C ALA A 107 -13.44 4.81 -1.57
N THR A 108 -12.88 6.00 -1.35
CA THR A 108 -13.60 7.16 -0.82
C THR A 108 -13.70 8.32 -1.80
N SER A 109 -12.87 8.38 -2.84
CA SER A 109 -12.84 9.50 -3.79
C SER A 109 -13.79 9.32 -4.97
N THR A 110 -14.35 8.12 -5.19
CA THR A 110 -15.30 7.86 -6.29
C THR A 110 -16.53 7.08 -5.84
N PHE A 111 -17.68 7.36 -6.45
CA PHE A 111 -18.92 6.60 -6.20
C PHE A 111 -18.73 5.10 -6.50
N ARG A 112 -18.00 4.77 -7.57
CA ARG A 112 -17.67 3.40 -7.92
C ARG A 112 -16.82 2.73 -6.83
N GLY A 113 -15.78 3.40 -6.35
CA GLY A 113 -14.92 2.89 -5.28
C GLY A 113 -15.69 2.66 -3.97
N MET A 114 -16.62 3.55 -3.63
CA MET A 114 -17.51 3.38 -2.47
C MET A 114 -18.41 2.14 -2.63
N VAL A 115 -19.03 1.97 -3.80
CA VAL A 115 -19.89 0.82 -4.10
C VAL A 115 -19.09 -0.49 -4.10
N ASP A 116 -17.91 -0.50 -4.70
CA ASP A 116 -17.05 -1.68 -4.74
C ASP A 116 -16.56 -2.07 -3.32
N SER A 117 -16.21 -1.08 -2.50
CA SER A 117 -15.84 -1.30 -1.09
C SER A 117 -17.01 -1.86 -0.28
N ALA A 118 -18.21 -1.30 -0.42
CA ALA A 118 -19.40 -1.79 0.27
C ALA A 118 -19.75 -3.23 -0.13
N LYS A 119 -19.73 -3.55 -1.42
CA LYS A 119 -19.99 -4.93 -1.90
C LYS A 119 -19.09 -5.96 -1.24
N MET A 120 -17.82 -5.62 -1.02
CA MET A 120 -16.87 -6.53 -0.41
C MET A 120 -17.05 -6.71 1.09
N VAL A 121 -17.48 -5.66 1.82
CA VAL A 121 -17.75 -5.77 3.26
C VAL A 121 -18.96 -6.65 3.54
N PHE A 122 -19.93 -6.69 2.62
CA PHE A 122 -21.18 -7.43 2.78
C PHE A 122 -21.25 -8.75 1.98
N GLN A 123 -20.14 -9.18 1.37
CA GLN A 123 -20.02 -10.46 0.66
C GLN A 123 -19.53 -11.57 1.60
#